data_AF-A0A822E5J8-F1
#
_entry.id   AF-A0A822E5J8-F1
#
_cell.length_a   1.000
_cell.length_b   1.000
_cell.length_c   1.000
_cell.angle_alpha   90.00
_cell.angle_beta   90.00
_cell.angle_gamma   90.00
#
_symmetry.space_group_name_H-M   'P 1'
#
loop_
_entity.id
_entity.type
_entity.pdbx_description
1 polymer ?
#
loop_
_entity_poly.entity_id
_entity_poly.type
_entity_poly.pdbx_seq_one_letter_code
_entity_poly.pdbx_strand_id
1 'polypeptide(L)'
;MEDFSLDPVSNNQSNFIDNSDSLIYPEEEVDEMDYNFLNFNPITIPVIDDNLSFKRIAEFYTRFLLELREYHLLPQKMVQSISFYISTLLDMIFKLIKTKTSTSNFISTNDFDTAFAQINSIINSISKSEYQFLRQCKNYFNYEAPTEIILNTNEERAYYIPLKQSIGSMLQNEQLLKSIIDNINSLSKYVAKDQDLILSNRQGHSIISNLSRQANPNALLLKLYTDGISVTNPLGAKRDSHKLTCFYYLLDDMPEIIRSKVNYIGLFCMCYTKHLNDQNNRTILMDVLVNDLNMLQNEGITIACPSSRIYFVFSTVCADNLAANEIGGFQKTFSSGSFCRHCYITYEQRLIPLTDISFVPRTRSKHDMILHQIINNNNDQIIQGVRGHSWFKNVIGFYPTESLPPDIMHDVAEGNKQ
;
A
#
# COMPACT_ATOMS: atom_id res chain seq x y z
N MET A 1 40.05 59.22 52.32
CA MET A 1 39.90 60.25 51.28
C MET A 1 38.66 59.85 50.51
N GLU A 2 37.49 59.98 51.15
CA GLU A 2 36.65 61.22 51.24
C GLU A 2 35.98 61.47 49.88
N ASP A 3 34.67 61.63 49.73
CA ASP A 3 33.57 61.66 50.70
C ASP A 3 32.21 61.45 49.98
N PHE A 4 31.24 60.96 50.75
CA PHE A 4 29.75 61.02 50.71
C PHE A 4 29.11 62.17 49.89
N SER A 5 27.84 62.21 49.43
CA SER A 5 26.55 61.48 49.56
C SER A 5 25.54 62.17 48.58
N LEU A 6 24.39 61.64 48.12
CA LEU A 6 23.06 61.53 48.74
C LEU A 6 22.04 61.08 47.65
N ASP A 7 21.10 60.17 47.96
CA ASP A 7 19.93 59.81 47.12
C ASP A 7 18.88 60.94 47.04
N PRO A 8 17.90 60.91 46.12
CA PRO A 8 16.63 60.22 46.44
C PRO A 8 15.91 59.50 45.27
N VAL A 9 15.12 58.51 45.67
CA VAL A 9 14.11 57.74 44.93
C VAL A 9 13.09 58.63 44.20
N SER A 10 12.85 58.37 42.90
CA SER A 10 11.48 58.39 42.31
C SER A 10 11.45 57.84 40.87
N ASN A 11 10.49 56.95 40.64
CA ASN A 11 9.81 56.56 39.40
C ASN A 11 10.56 56.68 38.06
N ASN A 12 10.83 55.54 37.41
CA ASN A 12 10.41 55.35 36.02
C ASN A 12 10.29 53.88 35.65
N GLN A 13 9.19 53.59 34.97
CA GLN A 13 8.72 52.29 34.51
C GLN A 13 9.77 51.59 33.63
N SER A 14 10.11 50.36 33.98
CA SER A 14 10.81 49.46 33.08
C SER A 14 9.84 48.99 31.98
N ASN A 15 9.99 49.56 30.78
CA ASN A 15 9.43 49.01 29.56
C ASN A 15 10.09 47.65 29.26
N PHE A 16 9.47 46.57 29.74
CA PHE A 16 9.63 45.25 29.13
C PHE A 16 8.82 45.27 27.83
N ILE A 17 9.52 45.42 26.69
CA ILE A 17 8.94 45.15 25.38
C ILE A 17 8.93 43.63 25.21
N ASP A 18 7.73 43.09 25.35
CA ASP A 18 7.37 41.70 25.08
C ASP A 18 7.35 41.54 23.54
N ASN A 19 8.46 41.08 22.96
CA ASN A 19 8.49 40.67 21.55
C ASN A 19 7.76 39.32 21.43
N SER A 20 6.43 39.40 21.38
CA SER A 20 5.59 38.33 20.86
C SER A 20 5.76 38.28 19.35
N ASP A 21 6.70 37.46 18.88
CA ASP A 21 6.69 36.96 17.50
C ASP A 21 5.47 36.04 17.35
N SER A 22 4.32 36.69 17.14
CA SER A 22 3.09 36.05 16.69
C SER A 22 3.37 35.41 15.34
N LEU A 23 3.37 34.08 15.32
CA LEU A 23 3.27 33.29 14.11
C LEU A 23 1.97 33.70 13.40
N ILE A 24 2.11 34.53 12.37
CA ILE A 24 1.05 34.82 11.40
C ILE A 24 0.77 33.50 10.68
N TYR A 25 -0.24 32.77 11.15
CA TYR A 25 -0.92 31.79 10.33
C TYR A 25 -1.58 32.56 9.17
N PRO A 26 -1.50 32.07 7.92
CA PRO A 26 -2.34 32.62 6.87
C PRO A 26 -3.79 32.52 7.35
N GLU A 27 -4.50 33.64 7.40
CA GLU A 27 -5.96 33.61 7.54
C GLU A 27 -6.48 32.73 6.40
N GLU A 28 -7.00 31.54 6.75
CA GLU A 28 -7.79 30.76 5.83
C GLU A 28 -8.94 31.68 5.40
N GLU A 29 -9.00 32.00 4.10
CA GLU A 29 -10.23 32.51 3.50
C GLU A 29 -11.30 31.46 3.81
N VAL A 30 -12.12 31.75 4.82
CA VAL A 30 -13.35 31.01 5.10
C VAL A 30 -14.29 31.38 3.97
N ASP A 31 -14.11 30.76 2.81
CA ASP A 31 -15.19 30.60 1.85
C ASP A 31 -16.35 30.01 2.63
N GLU A 32 -17.48 30.73 2.67
CA GLU A 32 -18.73 30.23 3.23
C GLU A 32 -19.02 28.88 2.59
N MET A 33 -18.69 27.79 3.30
CA MET A 33 -18.95 26.43 2.86
C MET A 33 -20.45 26.27 2.69
N ASP A 34 -20.92 26.26 1.45
CA ASP A 34 -22.31 25.96 1.14
C ASP A 34 -22.60 24.51 1.52
N TYR A 35 -23.14 24.32 2.73
CA TYR A 35 -23.51 23.02 3.29
C TYR A 35 -24.52 22.27 2.41
N ASN A 36 -25.13 22.90 1.40
CA ASN A 36 -25.99 22.23 0.43
C ASN A 36 -25.23 21.30 -0.54
N PHE A 37 -23.90 21.39 -0.62
CA PHE A 37 -23.07 20.50 -1.44
C PHE A 37 -22.54 19.26 -0.71
N LEU A 38 -22.84 19.11 0.59
CA LEU A 38 -22.74 17.79 1.24
C LEU A 38 -23.86 16.92 0.67
N ASN A 39 -23.59 16.37 -0.50
CA ASN A 39 -24.36 15.31 -1.10
C ASN A 39 -24.13 14.06 -0.22
N PHE A 40 -24.75 14.05 0.97
CA PHE A 40 -25.14 12.83 1.63
C PHE A 40 -26.06 12.16 0.62
N ASN A 41 -25.51 11.41 -0.32
CA ASN A 41 -26.27 10.35 -0.92
C ASN A 41 -26.54 9.41 0.25
N PRO A 42 -27.75 9.40 0.86
CA PRO A 42 -28.02 8.40 1.86
C PRO A 42 -27.74 7.06 1.19
N ILE A 43 -26.97 6.20 1.85
CA ILE A 43 -26.99 4.79 1.48
C ILE A 43 -28.43 4.37 1.74
N THR A 44 -29.27 4.43 0.69
CA THR A 44 -30.63 3.91 0.73
C THR A 44 -30.50 2.40 0.71
N ILE A 45 -30.30 1.82 1.89
CA ILE A 45 -30.59 0.41 2.08
C ILE A 45 -32.11 0.33 1.96
N PRO A 46 -32.67 -0.38 0.95
CA PRO A 46 -34.11 -0.59 0.89
C PRO A 46 -34.52 -1.25 2.21
N VAL A 47 -35.27 -0.50 3.03
CA VAL A 47 -35.72 -0.93 4.37
C VAL A 47 -36.73 -2.08 4.29
N ILE A 48 -37.20 -2.41 3.09
CA ILE A 48 -38.04 -3.57 2.82
C ILE A 48 -37.12 -4.72 2.40
N ASP A 49 -36.57 -5.41 3.40
CA ASP A 49 -35.86 -6.67 3.23
C ASP A 49 -36.57 -7.73 4.07
N ASP A 50 -37.27 -8.65 3.41
CA ASP A 50 -37.96 -9.78 4.05
C ASP A 50 -37.00 -10.77 4.77
N ASN A 51 -35.67 -10.50 4.74
CA ASN A 51 -34.59 -11.29 5.34
C ASN A 51 -33.83 -10.58 6.49
N LEU A 52 -34.43 -9.59 7.16
CA LEU A 52 -33.81 -8.92 8.31
C LEU A 52 -33.47 -9.95 9.43
N SER A 53 -32.18 -10.16 9.68
CA SER A 53 -31.67 -11.10 10.69
C SER A 53 -30.61 -10.47 11.59
N PHE A 54 -30.42 -11.01 12.78
CA PHE A 54 -29.35 -10.58 13.70
C PHE A 54 -27.95 -10.66 13.07
N LYS A 55 -27.73 -11.61 12.15
CA LYS A 55 -26.51 -11.71 11.37
C LYS A 55 -26.31 -10.48 10.47
N ARG A 56 -27.36 -10.04 9.77
CA ARG A 56 -27.32 -8.85 8.90
C ARG A 56 -27.11 -7.56 9.70
N ILE A 57 -27.67 -7.48 10.91
CA ILE A 57 -27.40 -6.35 11.83
C ILE A 57 -25.92 -6.35 12.25
N ALA A 58 -25.37 -7.51 12.62
CA ALA A 58 -23.96 -7.62 13.00
C ALA A 58 -23.01 -7.27 11.85
N GLU A 59 -23.31 -7.74 10.63
CA GLU A 59 -22.56 -7.40 9.42
C GLU A 59 -22.61 -5.88 9.15
N PHE A 60 -23.81 -5.28 9.14
CA PHE A 60 -23.97 -3.85 8.93
C PHE A 60 -23.23 -3.02 9.98
N TYR A 61 -23.36 -3.37 11.26
CA TYR A 61 -22.69 -2.66 12.34
C TYR A 61 -21.16 -2.78 12.25
N THR A 62 -20.65 -3.96 11.86
CA THR A 62 -19.21 -4.15 11.62
C THR A 62 -18.73 -3.26 10.48
N ARG A 63 -19.48 -3.20 9.36
CA ARG A 63 -19.17 -2.32 8.23
C ARG A 63 -19.19 -0.85 8.63
N PHE A 64 -20.19 -0.43 9.40
CA PHE A 64 -20.29 0.93 9.92
C PHE A 64 -19.04 1.33 10.71
N LEU A 65 -18.60 0.49 11.64
CA LEU A 65 -17.37 0.75 12.41
C LEU A 65 -16.12 0.75 11.51
N LEU A 66 -16.07 -0.12 10.51
CA LEU A 66 -14.97 -0.16 9.54
C LEU A 66 -14.90 1.13 8.71
N GLU A 67 -16.03 1.65 8.23
CA GLU A 67 -16.10 2.90 7.48
C GLU A 67 -15.68 4.10 8.36
N LEU A 68 -16.13 4.16 9.62
CA LEU A 68 -15.68 5.20 10.56
C LEU A 68 -14.16 5.21 10.75
N ARG A 69 -13.53 4.03 10.81
CA ARG A 69 -12.10 3.90 11.05
C ARG A 69 -11.26 4.14 9.81
N GLU A 70 -11.59 3.46 8.71
CA GLU A 70 -10.71 3.37 7.55
C GLU A 70 -11.04 4.40 6.48
N TYR A 71 -12.31 4.80 6.36
CA TYR A 71 -12.74 5.82 5.39
C TYR A 71 -12.75 7.22 6.02
N HIS A 72 -13.27 7.34 7.24
CA HIS A 72 -13.33 8.62 7.95
C HIS A 72 -12.13 8.88 8.87
N LEU A 73 -11.18 7.93 8.96
CA LEU A 73 -9.93 8.05 9.72
C LEU A 73 -10.15 8.46 11.19
N LEU A 74 -11.28 8.05 11.78
CA LEU A 74 -11.60 8.44 13.14
C LEU A 74 -10.74 7.66 14.14
N PRO A 75 -10.13 8.34 15.15
CA PRO A 75 -9.38 7.65 16.20
C PRO A 75 -10.24 6.63 16.94
N GLN A 76 -9.64 5.53 17.38
CA GLN A 76 -10.33 4.44 18.07
C GLN A 76 -11.21 4.92 19.24
N LYS A 77 -10.73 5.92 20.00
CA LYS A 77 -11.47 6.54 21.09
C LYS A 77 -12.78 7.19 20.63
N MET A 78 -12.76 7.87 19.48
CA MET A 78 -13.96 8.49 18.89
C MET A 78 -14.96 7.43 18.42
N VAL A 79 -14.47 6.37 17.78
CA VAL A 79 -15.31 5.24 17.34
C VAL A 79 -15.98 4.54 18.52
N GLN A 80 -15.26 4.36 19.63
CA GLN A 80 -15.82 3.83 20.87
C GLN A 80 -16.88 4.76 21.48
N SER A 81 -16.65 6.08 21.49
CA SER A 81 -17.66 7.05 21.95
C SER A 81 -18.92 7.02 21.06
N ILE A 82 -18.76 6.98 19.74
CA ILE A 82 -19.89 6.87 18.80
C ILE A 82 -20.68 5.58 19.07
N SER A 83 -19.98 4.45 19.22
CA SER A 83 -20.62 3.18 19.58
C SER A 83 -21.41 3.29 20.89
N PHE A 84 -20.85 3.92 21.91
CA PHE A 84 -21.51 4.10 23.21
C PHE A 84 -22.78 4.95 23.11
N TYR A 85 -22.72 6.07 22.35
CA TYR A 85 -23.89 6.93 22.14
C TYR A 85 -24.98 6.23 21.33
N ILE A 86 -24.62 5.41 20.34
CA ILE A 86 -25.60 4.60 19.59
C ILE A 86 -26.30 3.61 20.53
N SER A 87 -25.57 2.86 21.34
CA SER A 87 -26.18 1.94 22.32
C SER A 87 -27.11 2.68 23.29
N THR A 88 -26.68 3.84 23.78
CA THR A 88 -27.48 4.67 24.72
C THR A 88 -28.75 5.20 24.07
N LEU A 89 -28.66 5.68 22.82
CA LEU A 89 -29.82 6.18 22.08
C LEU A 89 -30.82 5.06 21.81
N LEU A 90 -30.34 3.88 21.42
CA LEU A 90 -31.17 2.70 21.27
C LEU A 90 -31.88 2.39 22.60
N ASP A 91 -31.16 2.29 23.72
CA ASP A 91 -31.74 2.04 25.04
C ASP A 91 -32.88 3.03 25.37
N MET A 92 -32.70 4.33 25.07
CA MET A 92 -33.71 5.36 25.26
C MET A 92 -34.95 5.15 24.37
N ILE A 93 -34.75 4.86 23.08
CA ILE A 93 -35.83 4.59 22.12
C ILE A 93 -36.63 3.36 22.57
N PHE A 94 -35.95 2.29 22.97
CA PHE A 94 -36.61 1.06 23.41
C PHE A 94 -37.37 1.25 24.72
N LYS A 95 -36.83 2.02 25.66
CA LYS A 95 -37.55 2.38 26.89
C LYS A 95 -38.83 3.14 26.58
N LEU A 96 -38.83 4.04 25.59
CA LEU A 96 -40.02 4.78 25.14
C LEU A 96 -41.04 3.88 24.43
N ILE A 97 -40.60 2.92 23.63
CA ILE A 97 -41.50 1.94 23.00
C ILE A 97 -42.17 1.10 24.09
N LYS A 98 -41.40 0.59 25.05
CA LYS A 98 -41.90 -0.26 26.15
C LYS A 98 -42.93 0.44 27.04
N THR A 99 -42.73 1.73 27.33
CA THR A 99 -43.72 2.51 28.10
C THR A 99 -45.02 2.72 27.34
N LYS A 100 -44.96 2.87 26.01
CA LYS A 100 -46.14 3.05 25.15
C LYS A 100 -46.86 1.76 24.76
N THR A 101 -46.18 0.61 24.75
CA THR A 101 -46.80 -0.69 24.42
C THR A 101 -47.42 -1.36 25.65
N SER A 102 -46.87 -1.14 26.85
CA SER A 102 -47.44 -1.66 28.11
C SER A 102 -48.84 -1.11 28.43
N THR A 103 -49.27 -0.02 27.78
CA THR A 103 -50.62 0.55 27.89
C THR A 103 -51.61 -0.04 26.89
N SER A 104 -51.17 -0.84 25.91
CA SER A 104 -52.00 -1.51 24.90
C SER A 104 -51.93 -3.03 25.08
N ASN A 105 -53.02 -3.66 25.54
CA ASN A 105 -53.12 -5.09 25.91
C ASN A 105 -52.90 -6.14 24.78
N PHE A 106 -52.29 -5.79 23.65
CA PHE A 106 -52.30 -6.62 22.43
C PHE A 106 -50.92 -7.13 21.96
N ILE A 107 -49.81 -6.82 22.63
CA ILE A 107 -48.47 -7.24 22.18
C ILE A 107 -47.71 -7.98 23.28
N SER A 108 -47.23 -9.19 22.97
CA SER A 108 -46.23 -9.93 23.75
C SER A 108 -44.98 -9.07 23.91
N THR A 109 -44.75 -8.51 25.10
CA THR A 109 -43.56 -7.68 25.39
C THR A 109 -42.25 -8.47 25.41
N ASN A 110 -42.33 -9.80 25.52
CA ASN A 110 -41.17 -10.68 25.67
C ASN A 110 -40.34 -10.82 24.39
N ASP A 111 -40.98 -10.82 23.22
CA ASP A 111 -40.26 -10.98 21.95
C ASP A 111 -39.45 -9.72 21.61
N PHE A 112 -39.98 -8.54 21.95
CA PHE A 112 -39.28 -7.26 21.81
C PHE A 112 -38.09 -7.14 22.76
N ASP A 113 -38.27 -7.49 24.04
CA ASP A 113 -37.19 -7.47 25.03
C ASP A 113 -36.04 -8.42 24.61
N THR A 114 -36.39 -9.58 24.06
CA THR A 114 -35.41 -10.58 23.60
C THR A 114 -34.64 -10.09 22.37
N ALA A 115 -35.34 -9.56 21.36
CA ALA A 115 -34.70 -9.02 20.16
C ALA A 115 -33.77 -7.85 20.49
N PHE A 116 -34.20 -6.97 21.39
CA PHE A 116 -33.40 -5.83 21.84
C PHE A 116 -32.14 -6.26 22.60
N ALA A 117 -32.27 -7.18 23.56
CA ALA A 117 -31.12 -7.71 24.29
C ALA A 117 -30.08 -8.31 23.33
N GLN A 118 -30.53 -8.96 22.25
CA GLN A 118 -29.65 -9.49 21.22
C GLN A 118 -28.95 -8.38 20.40
N ILE A 119 -29.66 -7.33 19.98
CA ILE A 119 -29.06 -6.19 19.26
C ILE A 119 -27.99 -5.50 20.12
N ASN A 120 -28.30 -5.21 21.37
CA ASN A 120 -27.34 -4.60 22.29
C ASN A 120 -26.14 -5.52 22.56
N SER A 121 -26.38 -6.83 22.67
CA SER A 121 -25.31 -7.81 22.81
C SER A 121 -24.38 -7.80 21.60
N ILE A 122 -24.93 -7.71 20.38
CA ILE A 122 -24.16 -7.60 19.14
C ILE A 122 -23.29 -6.33 19.16
N ILE A 123 -23.90 -5.15 19.35
CA ILE A 123 -23.19 -3.86 19.33
C ILE A 123 -22.06 -3.86 20.37
N ASN A 124 -22.37 -4.22 21.61
CA ASN A 124 -21.40 -4.23 22.69
C ASN A 124 -20.31 -5.28 22.48
N SER A 125 -20.63 -6.44 21.92
CA SER A 125 -19.64 -7.49 21.63
C SER A 125 -18.65 -7.04 20.56
N ILE A 126 -19.14 -6.38 19.49
CA ILE A 126 -18.30 -5.96 18.37
C ILE A 126 -17.39 -4.81 18.79
N SER A 127 -17.92 -3.84 19.52
CA SER A 127 -17.17 -2.65 19.96
C SER A 127 -16.29 -2.87 21.19
N LYS A 128 -16.34 -4.06 21.81
CA LYS A 128 -15.65 -4.33 23.08
C LYS A 128 -14.14 -4.18 23.00
N SER A 129 -13.54 -4.66 21.92
CA SER A 129 -12.10 -4.64 21.73
C SER A 129 -11.71 -4.78 20.27
N GLU A 130 -10.49 -4.37 19.96
CA GLU A 130 -9.90 -4.53 18.62
C GLU A 130 -9.99 -5.98 18.12
N TYR A 131 -9.71 -6.93 19.00
CA TYR A 131 -9.79 -8.36 18.69
C TYR A 131 -11.20 -8.79 18.24
N GLN A 132 -12.26 -8.35 18.95
CA GLN A 132 -13.63 -8.73 18.59
C GLN A 132 -14.08 -8.08 17.28
N PHE A 133 -13.72 -6.82 17.09
CA PHE A 133 -13.98 -6.11 15.85
C PHE A 133 -13.31 -6.81 14.65
N LEU A 134 -12.00 -7.06 14.72
CA LEU A 134 -11.25 -7.73 13.65
C LEU A 134 -11.76 -9.16 13.41
N ARG A 135 -12.21 -9.86 14.45
CA ARG A 135 -12.85 -11.17 14.31
C ARG A 135 -14.13 -11.08 13.48
N GLN A 136 -14.96 -10.05 13.68
CA GLN A 136 -16.12 -9.85 12.81
C GLN A 136 -15.74 -9.44 11.39
N CYS A 137 -14.71 -8.60 11.22
CA CYS A 137 -14.19 -8.29 9.88
C CYS A 137 -13.74 -9.56 9.15
N LYS A 138 -13.10 -10.52 9.86
CA LYS A 138 -12.74 -11.81 9.28
C LYS A 138 -13.96 -12.64 8.91
N ASN A 139 -14.99 -12.66 9.76
CA ASN A 139 -16.21 -13.43 9.54
C ASN A 139 -17.06 -12.89 8.37
N TYR A 140 -17.14 -11.57 8.20
CA TYR A 140 -18.05 -10.94 7.25
C TYR A 140 -17.38 -10.42 5.97
N PHE A 141 -16.10 -10.00 6.05
CA PHE A 141 -15.41 -9.28 4.97
C PHE A 141 -14.11 -9.94 4.52
N ASN A 142 -13.87 -11.20 4.89
CA ASN A 142 -12.66 -11.95 4.54
C ASN A 142 -11.37 -11.18 4.90
N TYR A 143 -11.40 -10.44 6.01
CA TYR A 143 -10.22 -9.74 6.51
C TYR A 143 -9.11 -10.73 6.87
N GLU A 144 -7.90 -10.43 6.39
CA GLU A 144 -6.69 -11.13 6.78
C GLU A 144 -5.71 -10.16 7.44
N ALA A 145 -5.23 -10.55 8.61
CA ALA A 145 -4.28 -9.75 9.37
C ALA A 145 -2.87 -9.87 8.78
N PRO A 146 -2.03 -8.83 8.90
CA PRO A 146 -0.61 -8.94 8.59
C PRO A 146 0.05 -10.04 9.43
N THR A 147 0.94 -10.80 8.79
CA THR A 147 1.81 -11.79 9.44
C THR A 147 3.13 -11.12 9.80
N GLU A 148 3.57 -11.34 11.04
CA GLU A 148 4.88 -10.90 11.50
C GLU A 148 5.97 -11.88 11.03
N ILE A 149 7.05 -11.34 10.47
CA ILE A 149 8.25 -12.07 10.10
C ILE A 149 9.36 -11.67 11.07
N ILE A 150 9.86 -12.65 11.80
CA ILE A 150 11.08 -12.50 12.62
C ILE A 150 12.27 -12.60 11.67
N LEU A 151 13.11 -11.57 11.64
CA LEU A 151 14.33 -11.55 10.83
C LEU A 151 15.49 -12.20 11.62
N ASN A 152 16.72 -11.73 11.43
CA ASN A 152 17.90 -12.35 12.05
C ASN A 152 17.89 -12.25 13.58
N THR A 153 17.42 -11.13 14.14
CA THR A 153 17.30 -10.95 15.59
C THR A 153 15.85 -10.87 16.07
N ASN A 154 15.65 -11.15 17.35
CA ASN A 154 14.34 -11.04 18.00
C ASN A 154 13.81 -9.59 18.11
N GLU A 155 14.56 -8.57 17.69
CA GLU A 155 14.09 -7.18 17.65
C GLU A 155 13.80 -6.70 16.22
N GLU A 156 14.33 -7.41 15.22
CA GLU A 156 14.14 -7.06 13.82
C GLU A 156 12.90 -7.76 13.28
N ARG A 157 11.95 -6.94 12.81
CA ARG A 157 10.66 -7.40 12.31
C ARG A 157 10.38 -6.84 10.93
N ALA A 158 9.65 -7.64 10.16
CA ALA A 158 8.94 -7.22 8.97
C ALA A 158 7.47 -7.66 9.10
N TYR A 159 6.57 -6.92 8.45
CA TYR A 159 5.15 -7.23 8.41
C TYR A 159 4.78 -7.51 6.97
N TYR A 160 4.08 -8.61 6.75
CA TYR A 160 3.73 -9.11 5.43
C TYR A 160 2.24 -9.37 5.35
N ILE A 161 1.63 -9.05 4.21
CA ILE A 161 0.21 -9.25 3.95
C ILE A 161 0.11 -10.32 2.84
N PRO A 162 -0.48 -11.50 3.11
CA PRO A 162 -0.55 -12.58 2.15
C PRO A 162 -1.26 -12.21 0.83
N LEU A 163 -0.56 -12.26 -0.31
CA LEU A 163 -1.12 -11.83 -1.60
C LEU A 163 -2.25 -12.74 -2.05
N LYS A 164 -2.11 -14.05 -1.87
CA LYS A 164 -3.12 -15.03 -2.29
C LYS A 164 -4.49 -14.70 -1.70
N GLN A 165 -4.53 -14.34 -0.42
CA GLN A 165 -5.74 -13.96 0.28
C GLN A 165 -6.20 -12.56 -0.12
N SER A 166 -5.31 -11.56 -0.16
CA SER A 166 -5.70 -10.19 -0.51
C SER A 166 -6.23 -10.07 -1.95
N ILE A 167 -5.51 -10.64 -2.92
CA ILE A 167 -5.95 -10.69 -4.32
C ILE A 167 -7.19 -11.56 -4.44
N GLY A 168 -7.26 -12.68 -3.72
CA GLY A 168 -8.43 -13.55 -3.70
C GLY A 168 -9.70 -12.81 -3.27
N SER A 169 -9.64 -12.08 -2.16
CA SER A 169 -10.74 -11.24 -1.67
C SER A 169 -11.08 -10.12 -2.65
N MET A 170 -10.09 -9.48 -3.29
CA MET A 170 -10.34 -8.44 -4.29
C MET A 170 -11.06 -9.00 -5.53
N LEU A 171 -10.66 -10.16 -6.03
CA LEU A 171 -11.22 -10.78 -7.24
C LEU A 171 -12.56 -11.48 -7.01
N GLN A 172 -13.04 -11.60 -5.76
CA GLN A 172 -14.43 -12.00 -5.47
C GLN A 172 -15.45 -10.95 -5.94
N ASN A 173 -15.03 -9.70 -6.16
CA ASN A 173 -15.88 -8.68 -6.76
C ASN A 173 -16.06 -8.97 -8.26
N GLU A 174 -17.21 -9.55 -8.62
CA GLU A 174 -17.54 -9.92 -9.99
C GLU A 174 -17.50 -8.75 -10.96
N GLN A 175 -17.89 -7.54 -10.54
CA GLN A 175 -17.87 -6.36 -11.39
C GLN A 175 -16.43 -5.93 -11.71
N LEU A 176 -15.54 -6.00 -10.72
CA LEU A 176 -14.12 -5.73 -10.92
C LEU A 176 -13.49 -6.77 -11.84
N LEU A 177 -13.72 -8.06 -11.58
CA LEU A 177 -13.20 -9.15 -12.39
C LEU A 177 -13.67 -9.04 -13.85
N LYS A 178 -14.96 -8.75 -14.06
CA LYS A 178 -15.53 -8.50 -15.39
C LYS A 178 -14.84 -7.31 -16.06
N SER A 179 -14.64 -6.20 -15.34
CA SER A 179 -13.97 -5.02 -15.87
C SER A 179 -12.52 -5.30 -16.30
N ILE A 180 -11.80 -6.14 -15.55
CA ILE A 180 -10.44 -6.59 -15.92
C ILE A 180 -10.49 -7.42 -17.21
N ILE A 181 -11.38 -8.40 -17.29
CA ILE A 181 -11.52 -9.27 -18.48
C ILE A 181 -11.91 -8.45 -19.72
N ASP A 182 -12.88 -7.55 -19.58
CA ASP A 182 -13.34 -6.68 -20.66
C ASP A 182 -12.21 -5.75 -21.14
N ASN A 183 -11.38 -5.24 -20.23
CA ASN A 183 -10.21 -4.44 -20.57
C ASN A 183 -9.19 -5.24 -21.39
N ILE A 184 -8.83 -6.45 -20.94
CA ILE A 184 -7.89 -7.34 -21.66
C ILE A 184 -8.41 -7.62 -23.08
N ASN A 185 -9.71 -7.96 -23.20
CA ASN A 185 -10.34 -8.28 -24.48
C ASN A 185 -10.44 -7.06 -25.42
N SER A 186 -10.65 -5.87 -24.85
CA SER A 186 -10.67 -4.62 -25.61
C SER A 186 -9.29 -4.33 -26.18
N LEU A 187 -8.25 -4.36 -25.34
CA LEU A 187 -6.87 -4.09 -25.73
C LEU A 187 -6.37 -5.09 -26.77
N SER A 188 -6.67 -6.39 -26.61
CA SER A 188 -6.26 -7.41 -27.58
C SER A 188 -6.84 -7.18 -28.98
N LYS A 189 -8.07 -6.67 -29.09
CA LYS A 189 -8.68 -6.31 -30.38
C LYS A 189 -7.99 -5.13 -31.04
N TYR A 190 -7.51 -4.14 -30.28
CA TYR A 190 -6.75 -3.01 -30.84
C TYR A 190 -5.37 -3.46 -31.31
N VAL A 191 -4.65 -4.24 -30.51
CA VAL A 191 -3.34 -4.79 -30.86
C VAL A 191 -3.41 -5.70 -32.09
N ALA A 192 -4.50 -6.44 -32.26
CA ALA A 192 -4.71 -7.26 -33.46
C ALA A 192 -4.91 -6.44 -34.74
N LYS A 193 -5.36 -5.19 -34.63
CA LYS A 193 -5.55 -4.28 -35.77
C LYS A 193 -4.28 -3.51 -36.13
N ASP A 194 -3.48 -3.17 -35.11
CA ASP A 194 -2.26 -2.40 -35.27
C ASP A 194 -1.19 -2.94 -34.33
N GLN A 195 -0.19 -3.59 -34.92
CA GLN A 195 0.92 -4.21 -34.20
C GLN A 195 2.01 -3.20 -33.81
N ASP A 196 1.96 -1.98 -34.33
CA ASP A 196 2.93 -0.92 -34.05
C ASP A 196 2.60 -0.17 -32.73
N LEU A 197 1.37 -0.33 -32.21
CA LEU A 197 0.93 0.30 -30.96
C LEU A 197 1.22 -0.59 -29.75
N ILE A 198 1.90 -0.04 -28.74
CA ILE A 198 2.03 -0.66 -27.41
C ILE A 198 0.99 -0.04 -26.48
N LEU A 199 -0.04 -0.81 -26.14
CA LEU A 199 -1.18 -0.39 -25.33
C LEU A 199 -1.18 -1.01 -23.93
N SER A 200 -0.38 -2.05 -23.70
CA SER A 200 -0.28 -2.70 -22.38
C SER A 200 1.04 -3.43 -22.18
N ASN A 201 1.39 -3.67 -20.93
CA ASN A 201 2.54 -4.48 -20.55
C ASN A 201 2.47 -5.92 -21.08
N ARG A 202 1.27 -6.41 -21.47
CA ARG A 202 1.10 -7.73 -22.10
C ARG A 202 1.89 -7.87 -23.41
N GLN A 203 2.19 -6.76 -24.09
CA GLN A 203 2.98 -6.74 -25.32
C GLN A 203 4.49 -6.70 -25.07
N GLY A 204 4.91 -6.54 -23.81
CA GLY A 204 6.32 -6.53 -23.44
C GLY A 204 6.97 -7.88 -23.75
N HIS A 205 8.14 -7.85 -24.39
CA HIS A 205 8.87 -9.07 -24.78
C HIS A 205 9.14 -10.00 -23.58
N SER A 206 9.49 -9.43 -22.42
CA SER A 206 9.72 -10.17 -21.17
C SER A 206 8.47 -10.92 -20.70
N ILE A 207 7.29 -10.35 -20.91
CA ILE A 207 6.00 -10.94 -20.53
C ILE A 207 5.59 -12.03 -21.53
N ILE A 208 5.73 -11.78 -22.83
CA ILE A 208 5.40 -12.77 -23.88
C ILE A 208 6.32 -14.01 -23.77
N SER A 209 7.60 -13.80 -23.44
CA SER A 209 8.57 -14.88 -23.25
C SER A 209 8.50 -15.57 -21.88
N ASN A 210 7.67 -15.09 -20.96
CA ASN A 210 7.54 -15.67 -19.63
C ASN A 210 6.86 -17.06 -19.71
N LEU A 211 7.49 -18.08 -19.11
CA LEU A 211 7.00 -19.47 -19.17
C LEU A 211 5.64 -19.64 -18.49
N SER A 212 5.40 -18.99 -17.35
CA SER A 212 4.10 -18.99 -16.66
C SER A 212 3.00 -18.39 -17.53
N ARG A 213 3.35 -17.37 -18.31
CA ARG A 213 2.44 -16.73 -19.28
C ARG A 213 2.14 -17.63 -20.48
N GLN A 214 3.14 -18.33 -20.99
CA GLN A 214 2.97 -19.28 -22.10
C GLN A 214 2.10 -20.48 -21.68
N ALA A 215 2.31 -20.99 -20.46
CA ALA A 215 1.49 -22.05 -19.88
C ALA A 215 0.05 -21.56 -19.62
N ASN A 216 -0.12 -20.30 -19.22
CA ASN A 216 -1.42 -19.70 -18.91
C ASN A 216 -1.65 -18.39 -19.68
N PRO A 217 -2.11 -18.45 -20.95
CA PRO A 217 -2.36 -17.27 -21.79
C PRO A 217 -3.46 -16.33 -21.29
N ASN A 218 -4.16 -16.66 -20.22
CA ASN A 218 -5.13 -15.77 -19.55
C ASN A 218 -4.66 -15.30 -18.17
N ALA A 219 -3.44 -15.61 -17.76
CA ALA A 219 -2.89 -15.16 -16.49
C ALA A 219 -2.89 -13.63 -16.39
N LEU A 220 -3.21 -13.13 -15.20
CA LEU A 220 -3.21 -11.71 -14.87
C LEU A 220 -1.79 -11.23 -14.56
N LEU A 221 -1.45 -10.02 -14.98
CA LEU A 221 -0.17 -9.39 -14.74
C LEU A 221 -0.13 -8.76 -13.36
N LEU A 222 0.77 -9.25 -12.51
CA LEU A 222 1.03 -8.73 -11.18
C LEU A 222 2.25 -7.82 -11.24
N LYS A 223 2.11 -6.58 -10.78
CA LYS A 223 3.17 -5.59 -10.72
C LYS A 223 3.49 -5.25 -9.29
N LEU A 224 4.77 -5.09 -8.98
CA LEU A 224 5.23 -4.61 -7.70
C LEU A 224 5.69 -3.16 -7.80
N TYR A 225 5.57 -2.45 -6.70
CA TYR A 225 6.10 -1.11 -6.51
C TYR A 225 6.77 -1.03 -5.14
N THR A 226 7.86 -0.28 -5.00
CA THR A 226 8.46 -0.03 -3.70
C THR A 226 8.76 1.44 -3.50
N ASP A 227 8.57 1.89 -2.26
CA ASP A 227 8.81 3.26 -1.84
C ASP A 227 9.30 3.29 -0.39
N GLY A 228 10.02 4.36 -0.04
CA GLY A 228 10.54 4.60 1.29
C GLY A 228 9.79 5.72 2.01
N ILE A 229 9.22 5.44 3.18
CA ILE A 229 8.48 6.41 3.99
C ILE A 229 9.28 6.76 5.25
N SER A 230 9.54 8.05 5.48
CA SER A 230 10.14 8.53 6.74
C SER A 230 9.04 8.98 7.69
N VAL A 231 8.89 8.28 8.82
CA VAL A 231 7.82 8.53 9.82
C VAL A 231 8.18 9.66 10.80
N THR A 232 9.46 10.02 10.89
CA THR A 232 9.96 11.06 11.82
C THR A 232 10.34 12.35 11.08
N ASN A 233 10.66 13.40 11.86
CA ASN A 233 11.02 14.73 11.38
C ASN A 233 11.87 14.67 10.08
N PRO A 234 11.38 15.22 8.95
CA PRO A 234 12.06 15.16 7.66
C PRO A 234 13.37 15.96 7.63
N LEU A 235 13.71 16.68 8.70
CA LEU A 235 14.88 17.53 8.82
C LEU A 235 15.78 17.06 9.98
N GLY A 236 17.10 17.07 9.74
CA GLY A 236 18.13 16.79 10.74
C GLY A 236 18.86 15.45 10.59
N ALA A 237 19.89 15.24 11.41
CA ALA A 237 20.84 14.13 11.30
C ALA A 237 20.24 12.72 11.52
N LYS A 238 18.99 12.62 12.01
CA LYS A 238 18.28 11.36 12.27
C LYS A 238 17.10 11.10 11.32
N ARG A 239 17.00 11.85 10.22
CA ARG A 239 15.90 11.76 9.23
C ARG A 239 15.58 10.32 8.80
N ASP A 240 16.59 9.47 8.66
CA ASP A 240 16.44 8.11 8.13
C ASP A 240 16.43 7.01 9.21
N SER A 241 16.51 7.35 10.51
CA SER A 241 16.61 6.32 11.55
C SER A 241 15.35 5.46 11.68
N HIS A 242 14.21 6.00 11.27
CA HIS A 242 12.90 5.34 11.26
C HIS A 242 12.31 5.24 9.84
N LYS A 243 13.18 5.24 8.81
CA LYS A 243 12.73 5.06 7.43
C LYS A 243 12.19 3.64 7.23
N LEU A 244 10.96 3.52 6.78
CA LEU A 244 10.30 2.28 6.40
C LEU A 244 10.47 2.06 4.89
N THR A 245 10.69 0.83 4.49
CA THR A 245 10.55 0.39 3.11
C THR A 245 9.23 -0.35 2.99
N CYS A 246 8.42 0.08 2.03
CA CYS A 246 7.14 -0.53 1.72
C CYS A 246 7.21 -1.19 0.35
N PHE A 247 6.66 -2.41 0.25
CA PHE A 247 6.42 -3.10 -1.00
C PHE A 247 4.91 -3.13 -1.22
N TYR A 248 4.50 -2.70 -2.41
CA TYR A 248 3.13 -2.66 -2.86
C TYR A 248 2.97 -3.57 -4.07
N TYR A 249 1.73 -3.95 -4.35
CA TYR A 249 1.34 -4.68 -5.54
C TYR A 249 0.10 -4.05 -6.18
N LEU A 250 -0.05 -4.29 -7.47
CA LEU A 250 -1.26 -3.96 -8.23
C LEU A 250 -1.39 -4.92 -9.42
N LEU A 251 -2.60 -5.05 -9.95
CA LEU A 251 -2.84 -5.80 -11.19
C LEU A 251 -2.77 -4.85 -12.39
N ASP A 252 -1.82 -5.08 -13.30
CA ASP A 252 -1.61 -4.23 -14.48
C ASP A 252 -2.80 -4.26 -15.44
N ASP A 253 -3.56 -5.35 -15.43
CA ASP A 253 -4.71 -5.57 -16.31
C ASP A 253 -5.98 -4.81 -15.91
N MET A 254 -5.97 -4.18 -14.74
CA MET A 254 -7.08 -3.29 -14.36
C MET A 254 -7.15 -2.10 -15.31
N PRO A 255 -8.36 -1.65 -15.68
CA PRO A 255 -8.54 -0.39 -16.40
C PRO A 255 -7.78 0.75 -15.72
N GLU A 256 -7.17 1.64 -16.49
CA GLU A 256 -6.26 2.68 -15.96
C GLU A 256 -6.91 3.56 -14.88
N ILE A 257 -8.18 3.92 -15.07
CA ILE A 257 -8.97 4.72 -14.12
C ILE A 257 -9.18 4.00 -12.78
N ILE A 258 -9.20 2.67 -12.78
CA ILE A 258 -9.33 1.85 -11.57
C ILE A 258 -7.95 1.67 -10.94
N ARG A 259 -6.96 1.31 -11.75
CA ARG A 259 -5.58 1.04 -11.34
C ARG A 259 -4.88 2.26 -10.71
N SER A 260 -5.31 3.48 -11.06
CA SER A 260 -4.79 4.72 -10.47
C SER A 260 -5.36 5.05 -9.08
N LYS A 261 -6.43 4.37 -8.63
CA LYS A 261 -7.02 4.62 -7.31
C LYS A 261 -6.22 3.90 -6.22
N VAL A 262 -5.97 4.60 -5.12
CA VAL A 262 -5.24 4.08 -3.95
C VAL A 262 -5.81 2.76 -3.44
N ASN A 263 -7.14 2.57 -3.49
CA ASN A 263 -7.82 1.35 -3.04
C ASN A 263 -7.38 0.07 -3.80
N TYR A 264 -6.76 0.21 -4.98
CA TYR A 264 -6.27 -0.91 -5.79
C TYR A 264 -4.74 -1.02 -5.83
N ILE A 265 -4.05 -0.23 -4.99
CA ILE A 265 -2.62 -0.34 -4.72
C ILE A 265 -2.48 -1.01 -3.35
N GLY A 266 -2.28 -2.33 -3.35
CA GLY A 266 -2.24 -3.10 -2.12
C GLY A 266 -0.85 -3.06 -1.48
N LEU A 267 -0.78 -2.85 -0.17
CA LEU A 267 0.46 -3.08 0.58
C LEU A 267 0.70 -4.59 0.68
N PHE A 268 1.92 -5.03 0.36
CA PHE A 268 2.36 -6.42 0.41
C PHE A 268 3.31 -6.68 1.58
N CYS A 269 4.23 -5.76 1.84
CA CYS A 269 5.20 -5.90 2.91
C CYS A 269 5.71 -4.56 3.39
N MET A 270 6.07 -4.47 4.68
CA MET A 270 6.70 -3.31 5.28
C MET A 270 7.77 -3.73 6.29
N CYS A 271 8.91 -3.06 6.27
CA CYS A 271 9.97 -3.25 7.26
C CYS A 271 10.79 -1.96 7.43
N TYR A 272 11.60 -1.89 8.49
CA TYR A 272 12.59 -0.82 8.58
C TYR A 272 13.65 -0.99 7.49
N THR A 273 13.94 0.10 6.79
CA THR A 273 14.92 0.14 5.68
C THR A 273 16.30 -0.34 6.14
N LYS A 274 16.72 0.04 7.36
CA LYS A 274 17.99 -0.39 7.94
C LYS A 274 18.13 -1.91 8.05
N HIS A 275 17.03 -2.66 8.23
CA HIS A 275 17.06 -4.11 8.33
C HIS A 275 17.41 -4.75 6.97
N LEU A 276 17.10 -4.10 5.84
CA LEU A 276 17.39 -4.60 4.49
C LEU A 276 18.88 -4.50 4.10
N ASN A 277 19.66 -3.70 4.83
CA ASN A 277 21.11 -3.61 4.63
C ASN A 277 21.82 -4.92 4.98
N ASP A 278 21.30 -5.65 5.97
CA ASP A 278 21.80 -6.97 6.34
C ASP A 278 21.35 -8.03 5.32
N GLN A 279 22.30 -8.85 4.86
CA GLN A 279 22.04 -9.85 3.83
C GLN A 279 21.16 -10.99 4.31
N ASN A 280 21.25 -11.40 5.57
CA ASN A 280 20.45 -12.49 6.12
C ASN A 280 18.99 -12.04 6.29
N ASN A 281 18.77 -10.85 6.87
CA ASN A 281 17.45 -10.22 6.97
C ASN A 281 16.78 -10.13 5.59
N ARG A 282 17.52 -9.64 4.60
CA ARG A 282 17.02 -9.53 3.23
C ARG A 282 16.68 -10.90 2.63
N THR A 283 17.51 -11.91 2.87
CA THR A 283 17.26 -13.28 2.37
C THR A 283 15.99 -13.85 3.00
N ILE A 284 15.85 -13.80 4.32
CA ILE A 284 14.65 -14.27 5.04
C ILE A 284 13.39 -13.59 4.51
N LEU A 285 13.44 -12.26 4.35
CA LEU A 285 12.29 -11.51 3.87
C LEU A 285 11.94 -11.90 2.43
N MET A 286 12.93 -11.87 1.52
CA MET A 286 12.71 -12.18 0.11
C MET A 286 12.26 -13.62 -0.08
N ASP A 287 12.70 -14.58 0.72
CA ASP A 287 12.22 -15.97 0.62
C ASP A 287 10.70 -16.07 0.85
N VAL A 288 10.16 -15.33 1.83
CA VAL A 288 8.70 -15.26 2.05
C VAL A 288 8.00 -14.60 0.87
N LEU A 289 8.49 -13.44 0.42
CA LEU A 289 7.86 -12.68 -0.65
C LEU A 289 7.89 -13.42 -2.00
N VAL A 290 9.04 -14.00 -2.34
CA VAL A 290 9.26 -14.78 -3.56
C VAL A 290 8.39 -16.02 -3.56
N ASN A 291 8.29 -16.73 -2.43
CA ASN A 291 7.46 -17.92 -2.34
C ASN A 291 5.99 -17.59 -2.66
N ASP A 292 5.45 -16.52 -2.08
CA ASP A 292 4.05 -16.12 -2.32
C ASP A 292 3.82 -15.71 -3.79
N LEU A 293 4.75 -14.94 -4.39
CA LEU A 293 4.71 -14.59 -5.81
C LEU A 293 4.74 -15.83 -6.70
N ASN A 294 5.61 -16.79 -6.41
CA ASN A 294 5.71 -18.02 -7.19
C ASN A 294 4.50 -18.95 -6.98
N MET A 295 3.90 -18.97 -5.79
CA MET A 295 2.64 -19.67 -5.55
C MET A 295 1.50 -19.11 -6.40
N LEU A 296 1.39 -17.79 -6.54
CA LEU A 296 0.40 -17.19 -7.43
C LEU A 296 0.62 -17.56 -8.91
N GLN A 297 1.87 -17.67 -9.35
CA GLN A 297 2.20 -18.04 -10.73
C GLN A 297 1.97 -19.53 -11.02
N ASN A 298 2.36 -20.41 -10.10
CA ASN A 298 2.31 -21.86 -10.29
C ASN A 298 0.96 -22.47 -9.91
N GLU A 299 0.39 -22.01 -8.80
CA GLU A 299 -0.87 -22.53 -8.29
C GLU A 299 -2.03 -21.70 -8.81
N GLY A 300 -1.97 -20.38 -8.73
CA GLY A 300 -3.10 -19.49 -8.99
C GLY A 300 -4.12 -19.41 -7.82
N ILE A 301 -5.23 -18.73 -8.06
CA ILE A 301 -6.33 -18.51 -7.11
C ILE A 301 -7.62 -19.10 -7.68
N THR A 302 -8.38 -19.83 -6.87
CA THR A 302 -9.72 -20.28 -7.25
C THR A 302 -10.74 -19.22 -6.87
N ILE A 303 -11.48 -18.71 -7.85
CA ILE A 303 -12.62 -17.81 -7.63
C ILE A 303 -13.90 -18.65 -7.66
N ALA A 304 -14.84 -18.37 -6.77
CA ALA A 304 -16.08 -19.15 -6.63
C ALA A 304 -17.07 -18.91 -7.79
N CYS A 305 -17.17 -17.67 -8.27
CA CYS A 305 -18.05 -17.28 -9.36
C CYS A 305 -17.28 -16.42 -10.38
N PRO A 306 -17.02 -16.92 -11.61
CA PRO A 306 -17.18 -18.30 -12.07
C PRO A 306 -16.18 -19.22 -11.39
N SER A 307 -16.55 -20.49 -11.13
CA SER A 307 -15.63 -21.51 -10.59
C SER A 307 -14.46 -21.71 -11.55
N SER A 308 -13.40 -20.94 -11.33
CA SER A 308 -12.32 -20.78 -12.28
C SER A 308 -11.02 -20.53 -11.53
N ARG A 309 -9.95 -21.08 -12.10
CA ARG A 309 -8.60 -20.89 -11.60
C ARG A 309 -7.97 -19.74 -12.36
N ILE A 310 -7.62 -18.67 -11.65
CA ILE A 310 -6.92 -17.52 -12.20
C ILE A 310 -5.45 -17.63 -11.84
N TYR A 311 -4.59 -17.66 -12.85
CA TYR A 311 -3.14 -17.65 -12.69
C TYR A 311 -2.59 -16.24 -12.80
N PHE A 312 -1.37 -16.04 -12.32
CA PHE A 312 -0.69 -14.76 -12.35
C PHE A 312 0.65 -14.88 -13.06
N VAL A 313 1.15 -13.74 -13.54
CA VAL A 313 2.49 -13.60 -14.10
C VAL A 313 3.09 -12.37 -13.46
N PHE A 314 4.27 -12.54 -12.85
CA PHE A 314 5.03 -11.41 -12.37
C PHE A 314 5.49 -10.56 -13.57
N SER A 315 5.22 -9.25 -13.52
CA SER A 315 5.51 -8.33 -14.62
C SER A 315 6.78 -7.51 -14.40
N THR A 316 6.73 -6.57 -13.45
CA THR A 316 7.79 -5.60 -13.19
C THR A 316 7.82 -5.21 -11.70
N VAL A 317 8.98 -4.73 -11.23
CA VAL A 317 9.10 -3.97 -9.97
C VAL A 317 9.43 -2.52 -10.33
N CYS A 318 8.52 -1.60 -10.04
CA CYS A 318 8.78 -0.16 -10.13
C CYS A 318 9.37 0.35 -8.82
N ALA A 319 10.36 1.23 -8.93
CA ALA A 319 11.04 1.85 -7.80
C ALA A 319 11.74 3.13 -8.27
N ASP A 320 12.12 4.00 -7.33
CA ASP A 320 13.07 5.06 -7.63
C ASP A 320 14.40 4.49 -8.16
N ASN A 321 15.24 5.33 -8.78
CA ASN A 321 16.48 4.86 -9.41
C ASN A 321 17.43 4.15 -8.41
N LEU A 322 17.51 4.63 -7.17
CA LEU A 322 18.39 4.06 -6.15
C LEU A 322 17.91 2.67 -5.71
N ALA A 323 16.63 2.54 -5.38
CA ALA A 323 15.97 1.32 -4.98
C ALA A 323 15.91 0.31 -6.14
N ALA A 324 15.68 0.74 -7.37
CA ALA A 324 15.71 -0.13 -8.55
C ALA A 324 17.11 -0.76 -8.75
N ASN A 325 18.18 0.05 -8.66
CA ASN A 325 19.54 -0.48 -8.72
C ASN A 325 19.83 -1.44 -7.57
N GLU A 326 19.35 -1.11 -6.37
CA GLU A 326 19.52 -1.96 -5.21
C GLU A 326 18.83 -3.33 -5.35
N ILE A 327 17.56 -3.33 -5.73
CA ILE A 327 16.77 -4.53 -6.01
C ILE A 327 17.41 -5.36 -7.11
N GLY A 328 17.94 -4.71 -8.15
CA GLY A 328 18.58 -5.36 -9.28
C GLY A 328 19.96 -5.95 -9.00
N GLY A 329 20.57 -5.64 -7.85
CA GLY A 329 21.95 -6.04 -7.55
C GLY A 329 23.00 -5.24 -8.31
N PHE A 330 22.65 -4.02 -8.74
CA PHE A 330 23.54 -3.07 -9.41
C PHE A 330 24.23 -2.15 -8.38
N GLN A 331 25.25 -1.42 -8.83
CA GLN A 331 25.89 -0.38 -8.04
C GLN A 331 24.92 0.76 -7.75
N LYS A 332 25.04 1.34 -6.56
CA LYS A 332 24.22 2.48 -6.10
C LYS A 332 24.91 3.83 -6.26
N THR A 333 26.11 3.82 -6.84
CA THR A 333 26.91 5.02 -7.12
C THR A 333 26.70 5.43 -8.57
N PHE A 334 26.17 6.63 -8.78
CA PHE A 334 25.87 7.16 -10.11
C PHE A 334 26.95 8.09 -10.67
N SER A 335 28.01 8.34 -9.89
CA SER A 335 29.11 9.24 -10.22
C SER A 335 30.38 8.54 -10.72
N SER A 336 30.35 7.23 -10.98
CA SER A 336 31.52 6.46 -11.43
C SER A 336 31.12 5.14 -12.10
N GLY A 337 32.04 4.52 -12.84
CA GLY A 337 31.86 3.19 -13.42
C GLY A 337 30.66 3.08 -14.38
N SER A 338 30.14 1.86 -14.58
CA SER A 338 28.91 1.64 -15.36
C SER A 338 27.68 1.75 -14.47
N PHE A 339 27.10 2.94 -14.41
CA PHE A 339 26.01 3.27 -13.47
C PHE A 339 24.61 2.93 -13.98
N CYS A 340 24.43 2.72 -15.28
CA CYS A 340 23.13 2.46 -15.86
C CYS A 340 22.74 0.97 -15.69
N ARG A 341 21.49 0.73 -15.27
CA ARG A 341 20.88 -0.62 -15.19
C ARG A 341 20.39 -1.16 -16.53
N HIS A 342 20.32 -0.32 -17.57
CA HIS A 342 19.82 -0.70 -18.90
C HIS A 342 20.92 -0.84 -19.95
N CYS A 343 22.09 -0.22 -19.76
CA CYS A 343 23.21 -0.30 -20.71
C CYS A 343 24.56 -0.34 -19.99
N TYR A 344 25.64 -0.51 -20.76
CA TYR A 344 27.01 -0.57 -20.26
C TYR A 344 27.77 0.76 -20.31
N ILE A 345 27.08 1.87 -20.56
CA ILE A 345 27.71 3.21 -20.59
C ILE A 345 28.46 3.48 -19.28
N THR A 346 29.66 4.05 -19.40
CA THR A 346 30.42 4.50 -18.23
C THR A 346 30.09 5.94 -17.88
N TYR A 347 30.37 6.33 -16.64
CA TYR A 347 30.20 7.72 -16.19
C TYR A 347 30.99 8.71 -17.05
N GLU A 348 32.18 8.35 -17.52
CA GLU A 348 33.00 9.16 -18.42
C GLU A 348 32.33 9.38 -19.78
N GLN A 349 31.55 8.40 -20.24
CA GLN A 349 30.87 8.43 -21.52
C GLN A 349 29.51 9.14 -21.48
N ARG A 350 28.99 9.50 -20.30
CA ARG A 350 27.61 10.01 -20.13
C ARG A 350 27.29 11.29 -20.92
N LEU A 351 28.32 12.08 -21.23
CA LEU A 351 28.18 13.35 -21.97
C LEU A 351 28.42 13.19 -23.47
N ILE A 352 28.75 11.99 -23.95
CA ILE A 352 28.91 11.72 -25.37
C ILE A 352 27.51 11.74 -26.01
N PRO A 353 27.30 12.49 -27.10
CA PRO A 353 26.04 12.49 -27.82
C PRO A 353 25.60 11.08 -28.21
N LEU A 354 24.30 10.80 -28.17
CA LEU A 354 23.75 9.49 -28.54
C LEU A 354 24.12 9.07 -29.97
N THR A 355 24.37 10.02 -30.87
CA THR A 355 24.84 9.78 -32.24
C THR A 355 26.26 9.23 -32.31
N ASP A 356 27.08 9.56 -31.31
CA ASP A 356 28.53 9.34 -31.32
C ASP A 356 28.94 8.22 -30.36
N ILE A 357 27.98 7.72 -29.55
CA ILE A 357 28.21 6.64 -28.61
C ILE A 357 27.68 5.31 -29.15
N SER A 358 28.49 4.26 -29.04
CA SER A 358 28.03 2.88 -29.24
C SER A 358 27.19 2.46 -28.04
N PHE A 359 25.87 2.67 -28.12
CA PHE A 359 24.94 2.19 -27.10
C PHE A 359 24.88 0.66 -27.08
N VAL A 360 25.31 0.05 -25.97
CA VAL A 360 25.23 -1.40 -25.76
C VAL A 360 24.25 -1.70 -24.62
N PRO A 361 23.04 -2.22 -24.92
CA PRO A 361 22.08 -2.58 -23.89
C PRO A 361 22.59 -3.78 -23.07
N ARG A 362 22.15 -3.87 -21.82
CA ARG A 362 22.36 -5.06 -20.99
C ARG A 362 21.45 -6.18 -21.48
N THR A 363 22.03 -7.35 -21.69
CA THR A 363 21.30 -8.58 -22.04
C THR A 363 21.32 -9.54 -20.87
N ARG A 364 20.28 -10.37 -20.69
CA ARG A 364 20.24 -11.43 -19.64
C ARG A 364 21.51 -12.28 -19.62
N SER A 365 21.90 -12.86 -20.77
CA SER A 365 23.05 -13.75 -20.86
C SER A 365 24.35 -13.10 -20.40
N LYS A 366 24.64 -11.88 -20.85
CA LYS A 366 25.85 -11.15 -20.43
C LYS A 366 25.79 -10.73 -18.95
N HIS A 367 24.63 -10.34 -18.45
CA HIS A 367 24.43 -10.05 -17.03
C HIS A 367 24.73 -11.28 -16.16
N ASP A 368 24.21 -12.45 -16.55
CA ASP A 368 24.42 -13.71 -15.81
C ASP A 368 25.89 -14.14 -15.84
N MET A 369 26.59 -13.97 -16.97
CA MET A 369 28.04 -14.21 -17.06
C MET A 369 28.83 -13.33 -16.09
N ILE A 370 28.51 -12.03 -16.01
CA ILE A 370 29.17 -11.11 -15.07
C ILE A 370 28.88 -11.51 -13.63
N LEU A 371 27.62 -11.84 -13.32
CA LEU A 371 27.22 -12.27 -11.99
C LEU A 371 27.95 -13.55 -11.55
N HIS A 372 28.11 -14.53 -12.44
CA HIS A 372 28.90 -15.73 -12.18
C HIS A 372 30.37 -15.42 -11.88
N GLN A 373 30.98 -14.46 -12.59
CA GLN A 373 32.36 -14.04 -12.33
C GLN A 373 32.48 -13.40 -10.93
N ILE A 374 31.55 -12.53 -10.55
CA ILE A 374 31.55 -11.89 -9.23
C ILE A 374 31.47 -12.94 -8.12
N ILE A 375 30.53 -13.88 -8.24
CA ILE A 375 30.30 -14.91 -7.23
C ILE A 375 31.51 -15.84 -7.09
N ASN A 376 32.15 -16.23 -8.20
CA ASN A 376 33.30 -17.13 -8.16
C ASN A 376 34.56 -16.47 -7.62
N ASN A 377 34.71 -15.15 -7.77
CA ASN A 377 35.92 -14.43 -7.37
C ASN A 377 35.94 -13.98 -5.90
N ASN A 378 34.82 -14.09 -5.15
CA ASN A 378 34.72 -13.84 -3.70
C ASN A 378 35.30 -12.51 -3.17
N ASN A 379 35.42 -11.47 -4.02
CA ASN A 379 36.12 -10.23 -3.68
C ASN A 379 35.22 -8.99 -3.54
N ASP A 380 33.89 -9.16 -3.42
CA ASP A 380 32.90 -8.06 -3.40
C ASP A 380 33.08 -7.01 -4.53
N GLN A 381 33.73 -7.41 -5.62
CA GLN A 381 34.13 -6.51 -6.69
C GLN A 381 32.92 -6.18 -7.56
N ILE A 382 32.73 -4.89 -7.84
CA ILE A 382 31.75 -4.43 -8.81
C ILE A 382 32.33 -4.60 -10.21
N ILE A 383 31.66 -5.38 -11.06
CA ILE A 383 32.06 -5.62 -12.45
C ILE A 383 31.00 -5.03 -13.37
N GLN A 384 31.36 -4.05 -14.18
CA GLN A 384 30.46 -3.37 -15.12
C GLN A 384 29.14 -2.94 -14.45
N GLY A 385 29.22 -2.39 -13.23
CA GLY A 385 28.07 -1.92 -12.47
C GLY A 385 27.22 -3.00 -11.80
N VAL A 386 27.54 -4.28 -11.96
CA VAL A 386 26.89 -5.37 -11.23
C VAL A 386 27.65 -5.61 -9.93
N ARG A 387 26.93 -5.70 -8.82
CA ARG A 387 27.47 -5.95 -7.48
C ARG A 387 27.17 -7.37 -6.99
N GLY A 388 26.04 -7.93 -7.37
CA GLY A 388 25.68 -9.27 -6.91
C GLY A 388 24.26 -9.64 -7.33
N HIS A 389 23.71 -10.64 -6.63
CA HIS A 389 22.37 -11.11 -6.91
C HIS A 389 21.30 -10.04 -6.64
N SER A 390 20.29 -10.02 -7.49
CA SER A 390 19.05 -9.27 -7.26
C SER A 390 18.24 -9.84 -6.11
N TRP A 391 17.41 -8.99 -5.50
CA TRP A 391 16.56 -9.36 -4.37
C TRP A 391 15.50 -10.40 -4.76
N PHE A 392 14.93 -10.25 -5.96
CA PHE A 392 13.90 -11.15 -6.51
C PHE A 392 14.47 -12.22 -7.44
N LYS A 393 15.75 -12.62 -7.27
CA LYS A 393 16.43 -13.58 -8.18
C LYS A 393 15.71 -14.91 -8.38
N ASN A 394 14.90 -15.31 -7.41
CA ASN A 394 14.18 -16.59 -7.37
C ASN A 394 12.71 -16.46 -7.83
N VAL A 395 12.23 -15.25 -8.20
CA VAL A 395 10.89 -15.08 -8.77
C VAL A 395 10.89 -15.59 -10.21
N ILE A 396 9.90 -16.43 -10.55
CA ILE A 396 9.76 -16.97 -11.90
C ILE A 396 9.55 -15.83 -12.89
N GLY A 397 10.47 -15.74 -13.87
CA GLY A 397 10.43 -14.73 -14.93
C GLY A 397 10.93 -13.34 -14.53
N PHE A 398 11.52 -13.17 -13.34
CA PHE A 398 12.19 -11.93 -12.97
C PHE A 398 13.62 -11.89 -13.52
N TYR A 399 13.96 -10.81 -14.22
CA TYR A 399 15.31 -10.53 -14.69
C TYR A 399 15.65 -9.07 -14.43
N PRO A 400 16.75 -8.74 -13.72
CA PRO A 400 17.08 -7.35 -13.39
C PRO A 400 17.17 -6.41 -14.59
N THR A 401 17.60 -6.92 -15.75
CA THR A 401 17.75 -6.13 -16.97
C THR A 401 16.43 -5.81 -17.68
N GLU A 402 15.32 -6.46 -17.30
CA GLU A 402 14.04 -6.38 -18.02
C GLU A 402 12.83 -6.16 -17.12
N SER A 403 12.91 -6.53 -15.85
CA SER A 403 11.83 -6.44 -14.86
C SER A 403 11.89 -5.17 -14.01
N LEU A 404 12.88 -4.30 -14.23
CA LEU A 404 13.09 -3.04 -13.51
C LEU A 404 13.00 -1.85 -14.50
N PRO A 405 11.78 -1.40 -14.85
CA PRO A 405 11.59 -0.35 -15.84
C PRO A 405 12.21 1.00 -15.41
N PRO A 406 12.46 1.91 -16.37
CA PRO A 406 12.77 3.31 -16.07
C PRO A 406 11.60 3.98 -15.35
N ASP A 407 11.94 4.87 -14.42
CA ASP A 407 11.02 5.81 -13.79
C ASP A 407 11.28 7.19 -14.38
N ILE A 408 10.33 7.75 -15.13
CA ILE A 408 10.57 9.00 -15.85
C ILE A 408 10.83 10.19 -14.91
N MET A 409 10.23 10.19 -13.71
CA MET A 409 10.42 11.27 -12.75
C MET A 409 11.85 11.21 -12.19
N HIS A 410 12.28 10.05 -11.73
CA HIS A 410 13.58 9.89 -11.09
C HIS A 410 14.73 9.82 -12.11
N ASP A 411 14.57 9.11 -13.22
CA ASP A 411 15.63 8.91 -14.20
C ASP A 411 15.77 10.12 -15.15
N VAL A 412 14.68 10.81 -15.49
CA VAL A 412 14.71 11.97 -16.43
C VAL A 412 14.58 13.30 -15.70
N ALA A 413 13.57 13.50 -14.87
CA ALA A 413 13.33 14.82 -14.26
C ALA A 413 14.34 15.15 -13.14
N GLU A 414 14.69 14.16 -12.31
CA GLU A 414 15.65 14.31 -11.22
C GLU A 414 17.07 13.92 -11.63
N GLY A 415 17.21 12.83 -12.41
CA GLY A 415 18.50 12.28 -12.83
C GLY A 415 19.36 13.22 -13.68
N ASN A 416 18.74 14.16 -14.41
CA ASN A 416 19.47 15.17 -15.19
C ASN A 416 20.10 16.30 -14.33
N LYS A 417 19.84 16.32 -13.02
CA LYS A 417 20.38 17.34 -12.09
C LYS A 417 21.62 16.86 -11.30
N GLN A 418 22.09 15.64 -11.52
CA GLN A 418 23.27 15.07 -10.81
C GLN A 418 24.53 15.02 -11.68
#